data_AF-A0A286IPF8-F1
#
_entry.id   AF-A0A286IPF8-F1
#
_cell.length_a   1.000
_cell.length_b   1.000
_cell.length_c   1.000
_cell.angle_alpha   90.00
_cell.angle_beta   90.00
_cell.angle_gamma   90.00
#
_symmetry.space_group_name_H-M   'P 1'
#
loop_
_entity.id
_entity.type
_entity.pdbx_description
1 polymer ?
#
loop_
_entity_poly.entity_id
_entity_poly.type
_entity_poly.pdbx_seq_one_letter_code
_entity_poly.pdbx_strand_id
1 'polypeptide(L)'
;MRNLSHKKITEKIFTRGLNSLFEDLIEKPKKGRPRTTNRVITKSSQEDTKEKETRATFLVNEELLDKLKAIAYWDRLLIKDVVDRALQDVVTKYERKNGNIKPIPTE
;
A
#
# COMPACT_ATOMS: atom_id res chain seq x y z
N MET A 1 45.91 50.79 -4.28
CA MET A 1 44.57 50.88 -3.66
C MET A 1 43.86 49.54 -3.79
N ARG A 2 43.47 49.00 -2.62
CA ARG A 2 42.53 47.92 -2.27
C ARG A 2 41.81 47.11 -3.38
N ASN A 3 42.01 45.78 -3.25
CA ASN A 3 41.00 44.72 -3.17
C ASN A 3 39.97 44.57 -4.31
N LEU A 4 40.26 43.71 -5.29
CA LEU A 4 39.22 43.23 -6.22
C LEU A 4 39.43 41.79 -6.73
N SER A 5 39.90 40.86 -5.89
CA SER A 5 40.03 39.43 -6.27
C SER A 5 39.26 38.46 -5.35
N HIS A 6 38.98 38.85 -4.11
CA HIS A 6 38.32 37.95 -3.14
C HIS A 6 36.78 37.83 -3.33
N LYS A 7 36.13 38.78 -4.02
CA LYS A 7 34.66 38.77 -4.18
C LYS A 7 34.16 37.71 -5.19
N LYS A 8 34.91 37.47 -6.28
CA LYS A 8 34.51 36.50 -7.32
C LYS A 8 34.69 35.04 -6.92
N ILE A 9 35.67 34.76 -6.06
CA ILE A 9 35.96 33.40 -5.58
C ILE A 9 34.90 32.98 -4.56
N THR A 10 34.45 33.91 -3.70
CA THR A 10 33.45 33.65 -2.66
C THR A 10 32.06 33.33 -3.26
N GLU A 11 31.61 34.09 -4.27
CA GLU A 11 30.36 33.81 -5.00
C GLU A 11 30.36 32.42 -5.65
N LYS A 12 31.49 32.02 -6.24
CA LYS A 12 31.63 30.72 -6.91
C LYS A 12 31.62 29.54 -5.93
N ILE A 13 32.17 29.73 -4.72
CA ILE A 13 32.18 28.69 -3.68
C ILE A 13 30.80 28.59 -3.02
N PHE A 14 30.12 29.71 -2.79
CA PHE A 14 28.76 29.75 -2.24
C PHE A 14 27.74 29.09 -3.17
N THR A 15 27.80 29.36 -4.47
CA THR A 15 26.87 28.76 -5.45
C THR A 15 27.07 27.24 -5.58
N ARG A 16 28.33 26.76 -5.47
CA ARG A 16 28.64 25.34 -5.58
C ARG A 16 28.24 24.55 -4.33
N GLY A 17 28.36 25.16 -3.14
CA GLY A 17 27.94 24.56 -1.86
C GLY A 17 26.43 24.59 -1.64
N LEU A 18 25.73 25.62 -2.15
CA LEU A 18 24.27 25.66 -2.11
C LEU A 18 23.63 24.63 -3.03
N ASN A 19 24.16 24.44 -4.24
CA ASN A 19 23.61 23.45 -5.17
C ASN A 19 23.64 22.03 -4.58
N SER A 20 24.70 21.64 -3.86
CA SER A 20 24.72 20.34 -3.17
C SER A 20 23.72 20.23 -2.03
N LEU A 21 23.45 21.32 -1.30
CA LEU A 21 22.44 21.33 -0.22
C LEU A 21 21.01 21.29 -0.77
N PHE A 22 20.75 21.91 -1.93
CA PHE A 22 19.46 21.83 -2.60
C PHE A 22 19.22 20.47 -3.26
N GLU A 23 20.26 19.81 -3.76
CA GLU A 23 20.15 18.50 -4.43
C GLU A 23 19.77 17.36 -3.46
N ASP A 24 20.11 17.51 -2.17
CA ASP A 24 19.67 16.61 -1.09
C ASP A 24 18.22 16.88 -0.63
N LEU A 25 17.68 18.08 -0.88
CA LEU A 25 16.29 18.45 -0.56
C LEU A 25 15.30 18.14 -1.69
N ILE A 26 15.80 17.90 -2.90
CA ILE A 26 14.98 17.43 -4.01
C ILE A 26 14.86 15.92 -3.85
N GLU A 27 13.75 15.46 -3.28
CA GLU A 27 13.43 14.03 -3.27
C GLU A 27 13.55 13.48 -4.68
N LYS A 28 14.57 12.63 -4.91
CA LYS A 28 14.78 12.00 -6.21
C LYS A 28 13.48 11.32 -6.61
N PRO A 29 12.91 11.61 -7.80
CA PRO A 29 11.67 10.97 -8.22
C PRO A 29 11.89 9.46 -8.17
N LYS A 30 11.03 8.76 -7.41
CA LYS A 30 11.09 7.30 -7.25
C LYS A 30 11.11 6.67 -8.63
N LYS A 31 12.30 6.27 -9.12
CA LYS A 31 12.48 5.55 -10.39
C LYS A 31 11.94 4.13 -10.21
N GLY A 32 10.63 3.99 -10.32
CA GLY A 32 9.90 2.73 -10.26
C GLY A 32 8.95 2.56 -11.44
N ARG A 33 8.47 1.32 -11.62
CA ARG A 33 7.44 0.98 -12.63
C ARG A 33 6.25 1.95 -12.52
N PRO A 34 5.69 2.44 -13.65
CA PRO A 34 4.53 3.32 -13.62
C PRO A 34 3.41 2.73 -12.76
N ARG A 35 2.82 3.53 -11.86
CA ARG A 35 1.66 3.10 -11.06
C ARG A 35 0.54 2.72 -12.04
N THR A 36 0.09 1.47 -11.95
CA THR A 36 -0.87 0.89 -12.89
C THR A 36 -2.34 1.18 -12.50
N THR A 37 -2.59 1.77 -11.33
CA THR A 37 -3.94 1.90 -10.76
C THR A 37 -4.31 3.36 -10.51
N ASN A 38 -5.43 3.83 -11.08
CA ASN A 38 -5.98 5.19 -10.93
C ASN A 38 -7.00 5.33 -9.78
N ARG A 39 -7.02 4.39 -8.81
CA ARG A 39 -7.99 4.39 -7.71
C ARG A 39 -7.66 5.46 -6.68
N VAL A 40 -8.67 6.16 -6.18
CA VAL A 40 -8.57 7.04 -5.01
C VAL A 40 -8.37 6.17 -3.76
N ILE A 41 -7.18 6.24 -3.15
CA ILE A 41 -6.83 5.54 -1.92
C ILE A 41 -7.38 6.36 -0.75
N THR A 42 -8.38 5.86 -0.03
CA THR A 42 -8.94 6.57 1.15
C THR A 42 -8.34 6.09 2.46
N LYS A 43 -7.75 4.89 2.49
CA LYS A 43 -7.11 4.29 3.67
C LYS A 43 -5.84 3.56 3.25
N SER A 44 -4.83 3.54 4.12
CA SER A 44 -3.55 2.85 3.88
C SER A 44 -3.73 1.36 3.55
N SER A 45 -4.74 0.69 4.11
CA SER A 45 -5.05 -0.73 3.82
C SER A 45 -5.48 -1.01 2.37
N GLN A 46 -5.77 0.04 1.59
CA GLN A 46 -6.12 -0.05 0.16
C GLN A 46 -4.94 0.26 -0.76
N GLU A 47 -3.80 0.71 -0.21
CA GLU A 47 -2.62 1.01 -1.01
C GLU A 47 -2.12 -0.26 -1.71
N ASP A 48 -1.88 -0.13 -3.02
CA ASP A 48 -1.45 -1.21 -3.92
C ASP A 48 -2.36 -2.46 -3.94
N THR A 49 -3.65 -2.28 -3.67
CA THR A 49 -4.68 -3.33 -3.85
C THR A 49 -5.49 -3.10 -5.14
N LYS A 50 -6.11 -4.16 -5.66
CA LYS A 50 -7.05 -4.03 -6.79
C LYS A 50 -8.30 -3.28 -6.34
N GLU A 51 -9.11 -2.83 -7.29
CA GLU A 51 -10.43 -2.25 -6.98
C GLU A 51 -11.28 -3.26 -6.18
N LYS A 52 -11.99 -2.75 -5.16
CA LYS A 52 -12.86 -3.51 -4.23
C LYS A 52 -12.16 -4.53 -3.32
N GLU A 53 -10.84 -4.67 -3.40
CA GLU A 53 -10.07 -5.40 -2.39
C GLU A 53 -9.64 -4.47 -1.25
N THR A 54 -9.49 -5.04 -0.06
CA THR A 54 -8.88 -4.39 1.11
C THR A 54 -8.11 -5.43 1.92
N ARG A 55 -7.01 -5.04 2.54
CA ARG A 55 -6.29 -5.93 3.47
C ARG A 55 -6.95 -5.91 4.83
N ALA A 56 -7.13 -7.08 5.42
CA ALA A 56 -7.57 -7.27 6.79
C ALA A 56 -6.70 -8.34 7.47
N THR A 57 -6.35 -8.12 8.73
CA THR A 57 -5.53 -9.05 9.52
C THR A 57 -6.45 -9.78 10.50
N PHE A 58 -6.39 -11.11 10.48
CA PHE A 58 -7.14 -11.97 11.39
C PHE A 58 -6.19 -12.89 12.13
N LEU A 59 -6.51 -13.19 13.38
CA LEU A 59 -5.88 -14.30 14.12
C LEU A 59 -6.67 -15.57 13.82
N VAL A 60 -5.99 -16.63 13.38
CA VAL A 60 -6.60 -17.91 13.00
C VAL A 60 -5.86 -19.07 13.66
N ASN A 61 -6.54 -20.21 13.80
CA ASN A 61 -5.92 -21.44 14.27
C ASN A 61 -4.85 -21.94 13.27
N GLU A 62 -3.71 -22.42 13.78
CA GLU A 62 -2.56 -22.84 12.97
C GLU A 62 -2.88 -24.02 12.04
N GLU A 63 -3.52 -25.08 12.55
CA GLU A 63 -3.90 -26.24 11.74
C GLU A 63 -4.88 -25.87 10.63
N LEU A 64 -5.78 -24.92 10.91
CA LEU A 64 -6.69 -24.40 9.89
C LEU A 64 -5.92 -23.68 8.78
N LEU A 65 -4.94 -22.86 9.13
CA LEU A 65 -4.10 -22.17 8.14
C LEU A 65 -3.36 -23.17 7.25
N ASP A 66 -2.83 -24.26 7.81
CA ASP A 66 -2.13 -25.28 7.03
C ASP A 66 -3.06 -26.05 6.09
N LYS A 67 -4.29 -26.34 6.52
CA LYS A 67 -5.33 -26.90 5.63
C LYS A 67 -5.69 -25.93 4.51
N LEU A 68 -5.82 -24.63 4.79
CA LEU A 68 -6.07 -23.62 3.77
C LEU A 68 -4.94 -23.54 2.74
N LYS A 69 -3.68 -23.61 3.18
CA LYS A 69 -2.51 -23.69 2.28
C LYS A 69 -2.57 -24.94 1.40
N ALA A 70 -2.89 -26.09 1.98
CA ALA A 70 -2.98 -27.35 1.24
C ALA A 70 -4.07 -27.30 0.16
N ILE A 71 -5.27 -26.81 0.48
CA ILE A 71 -6.36 -26.62 -0.48
C ILE A 71 -5.91 -25.70 -1.61
N ALA A 72 -5.35 -24.52 -1.28
CA ALA A 72 -4.87 -23.57 -2.27
C ALA A 72 -3.80 -24.19 -3.19
N TYR A 73 -2.89 -24.99 -2.64
CA TYR A 73 -1.86 -25.66 -3.40
C TYR A 73 -2.43 -26.67 -4.41
N TRP A 74 -3.27 -27.60 -3.94
CA TRP A 74 -3.81 -28.67 -4.79
C TRP A 74 -4.75 -28.15 -5.87
N ASP A 75 -5.58 -27.16 -5.53
CA ASP A 75 -6.57 -26.58 -6.45
C ASP A 75 -5.98 -25.47 -7.35
N ARG A 76 -4.68 -25.17 -7.21
CA ARG A 76 -3.98 -24.09 -7.94
C ARG A 76 -4.65 -22.72 -7.77
N LEU A 77 -5.04 -22.43 -6.54
CA LEU A 77 -5.70 -21.19 -6.14
C LEU A 77 -4.79 -20.34 -5.23
N LEU A 78 -5.10 -19.04 -5.13
CA LEU A 78 -4.50 -18.22 -4.08
C LEU A 78 -5.24 -18.46 -2.77
N ILE A 79 -4.52 -18.43 -1.64
CA ILE A 79 -5.12 -18.57 -0.30
C ILE A 79 -6.22 -17.52 -0.08
N LYS A 80 -6.00 -16.29 -0.57
CA LYS A 80 -7.02 -15.23 -0.48
C LYS A 80 -8.34 -15.61 -1.15
N ASP A 81 -8.30 -16.37 -2.25
CA ASP A 81 -9.50 -16.77 -2.99
C ASP A 81 -10.20 -17.94 -2.30
N VAL A 82 -9.46 -18.81 -1.60
CA VAL A 82 -10.04 -19.86 -0.75
C VAL A 82 -10.77 -19.22 0.44
N VAL A 83 -10.12 -18.24 1.10
CA VAL A 83 -10.69 -17.51 2.23
C VAL A 83 -11.91 -16.70 1.80
N ASP A 84 -11.83 -15.97 0.68
CA ASP A 84 -12.92 -15.14 0.16
C ASP A 84 -14.18 -15.97 -0.12
N ARG A 85 -14.03 -17.12 -0.79
CA ARG A 85 -15.15 -18.06 -1.01
C ARG A 85 -15.75 -18.57 0.30
N ALA A 86 -14.91 -18.96 1.26
CA ALA A 86 -15.39 -19.44 2.56
C ALA A 86 -16.16 -18.36 3.32
N LEU A 87 -15.69 -17.11 3.30
CA LEU A 87 -16.37 -15.97 3.94
C LEU A 87 -17.69 -15.63 3.23
N GLN A 88 -17.71 -15.64 1.89
CA GLN A 88 -18.93 -15.43 1.10
C GLN A 88 -19.98 -16.48 1.40
N ASP A 89 -19.57 -17.75 1.54
CA ASP A 89 -20.46 -18.84 1.93
C ASP A 89 -21.05 -18.63 3.33
N VAL A 90 -20.26 -18.15 4.28
CA VAL A 90 -20.73 -17.83 5.63
C VAL A 90 -21.77 -16.71 5.60
N VAL A 91 -21.50 -15.62 4.87
CA VAL A 91 -22.44 -14.51 4.69
C VAL A 91 -23.75 -14.99 4.05
N THR A 92 -23.65 -15.72 2.93
CA THR A 92 -24.81 -16.24 2.19
C THR A 92 -25.67 -17.16 3.08
N LYS A 93 -25.03 -18.04 3.86
CA LYS A 93 -25.74 -18.91 4.81
C LYS A 93 -26.45 -18.12 5.91
N TYR A 94 -25.82 -17.05 6.41
CA TYR A 94 -26.41 -16.18 7.41
C TYR A 94 -27.62 -15.42 6.86
N GLU A 95 -27.49 -14.82 5.66
CA GLU A 95 -28.57 -14.06 5.01
C GLU A 95 -29.78 -14.94 4.71
N ARG A 96 -29.56 -16.16 4.23
CA ARG A 96 -30.64 -17.13 3.99
C ARG A 96 -31.43 -17.47 5.25
N LYS A 97 -30.77 -17.47 6.42
CA LYS A 97 -31.40 -17.83 7.70
C LYS A 97 -32.07 -16.63 8.39
N ASN A 98 -31.46 -15.45 8.30
CA ASN A 98 -31.83 -14.29 9.12
C ASN A 98 -32.37 -13.09 8.32
N GLY A 99 -32.39 -13.20 6.98
CA GLY A 99 -32.65 -12.07 6.09
C GLY A 99 -31.42 -11.17 5.93
N ASN A 100 -31.62 -10.00 5.31
CA ASN A 100 -30.52 -9.09 4.99
C ASN A 100 -29.75 -8.65 6.24
N ILE A 101 -28.41 -8.58 6.12
CA ILE A 101 -27.54 -8.11 7.19
C ILE A 101 -27.79 -6.62 7.44
N LYS A 102 -28.07 -6.28 8.71
CA LYS A 102 -28.23 -4.89 9.13
C LYS A 102 -26.86 -4.21 9.22
N PRO A 103 -26.71 -2.98 8.71
CA PRO A 103 -25.43 -2.27 8.81
C PRO A 103 -25.09 -1.96 10.27
N ILE A 104 -23.78 -1.88 10.56
CA ILE A 104 -23.29 -1.43 11.86
C ILE A 104 -23.70 0.04 12.03
N PRO A 105 -24.37 0.42 13.14
CA PRO A 105 -24.71 1.82 13.40
C PRO A 105 -23.44 2.68 13.36
N THR A 106 -23.53 3.80 12.65
CA THR A 106 -22.47 4.82 12.63
C THR A 106 -22.94 5.96 13.53
N GLU A 107 -22.10 6.35 14.49
CA GLU A 107 -22.34 7.54 15.33
C GLU A 107 -22.20 8.84 14.51
#